data_AF-A0A3D5HCY9-F1
#
_entry.id   AF-A0A3D5HCY9-F1
#
_cell.length_a   1.000
_cell.length_b   1.000
_cell.length_c   1.000
_cell.angle_alpha   90.00
_cell.angle_beta   90.00
_cell.angle_gamma   90.00
#
_symmetry.space_group_name_H-M   'P 1'
#
loop_
_entity.id
_entity.type
_entity.pdbx_description
1 polymer ?
#
loop_
_entity_poly.entity_id
_entity_poly.type
_entity_poly.pdbx_seq_one_letter_code
_entity_poly.pdbx_strand_id
1 'polypeptide(L)'
;MYDKLVESILLLVVGMTGVFAALVFLAVMIWSFRLFDEWLNRKRIQKYASQVESKLVDDEVNDQLVAVLTAVAASVIRKPVRVRRVQFLSGTGAAAWATTGRLNVMASHSIPKRK
;
A
#
# COMPACT_ATOMS: atom_id res chain seq x y z
N MET A 1 -48.26 -30.69 30.79
CA MET A 1 -47.48 -29.42 30.91
C MET A 1 -45.97 -29.66 30.98
N TYR A 2 -45.50 -30.66 31.74
CA TYR A 2 -44.08 -30.95 31.88
C TYR A 2 -43.37 -31.27 30.55
N ASP A 3 -44.01 -32.05 29.66
CA ASP A 3 -43.44 -32.40 28.35
C ASP A 3 -43.17 -31.18 27.48
N LYS A 4 -44.05 -30.16 27.54
CA LYS A 4 -43.88 -28.91 26.78
C LYS A 4 -42.74 -28.05 27.31
N LEU A 5 -42.48 -28.12 28.62
CA LEU A 5 -41.31 -27.49 29.23
C LEU A 5 -40.01 -28.16 28.78
N VAL A 6 -39.97 -29.50 28.78
CA VAL A 6 -38.81 -30.28 28.31
C VAL A 6 -38.54 -30.02 26.83
N GLU A 7 -39.57 -30.03 26.00
CA GLU A 7 -39.48 -29.77 24.56
C GLU A 7 -38.94 -28.35 24.26
N SER A 8 -39.39 -27.35 25.03
CA SER A 8 -38.92 -25.96 24.89
C SER A 8 -37.46 -25.78 25.34
N ILE A 9 -37.06 -26.43 26.43
CA ILE A 9 -35.67 -26.42 26.91
C ILE A 9 -34.75 -27.09 25.88
N LEU A 10 -35.18 -28.20 25.29
CA LEU A 10 -34.42 -28.90 24.26
C LEU A 10 -34.24 -28.01 23.03
N LEU A 11 -35.30 -27.35 22.55
CA LEU A 11 -35.22 -26.39 21.43
C LEU A 11 -34.27 -25.23 21.74
N LEU A 12 -34.29 -24.71 22.96
CA LEU A 12 -33.40 -23.63 23.39
C LEU A 12 -31.93 -24.06 23.39
N VAL A 13 -31.62 -25.25 23.91
CA VAL A 13 -30.25 -25.77 23.93
C VAL A 13 -29.76 -26.05 22.51
N VAL A 14 -30.59 -26.67 21.66
CA VAL A 14 -30.25 -26.93 20.25
C VAL A 14 -30.07 -25.62 19.48
N GLY A 15 -30.95 -24.65 19.67
CA GLY A 15 -30.84 -23.34 19.04
C GLY A 15 -29.57 -22.60 19.46
N MET A 16 -29.29 -22.53 20.77
CA MET A 16 -28.09 -21.86 21.27
C MET A 16 -26.81 -22.53 20.79
N THR A 17 -26.73 -23.87 20.87
CA THR A 17 -25.54 -24.60 20.39
C THR A 17 -25.31 -24.39 18.90
N GLY A 18 -26.36 -24.36 18.07
CA GLY A 18 -26.26 -24.05 16.66
C GLY A 18 -25.70 -22.65 16.40
N VAL A 19 -26.20 -21.63 17.11
CA VAL A 19 -25.71 -20.24 16.99
C VAL A 19 -24.24 -20.14 17.42
N PHE A 20 -23.87 -20.73 18.55
CA PHE A 20 -22.48 -20.72 19.01
C PHE A 20 -21.56 -21.47 18.05
N ALA A 21 -21.98 -22.61 17.50
CA ALA A 21 -21.21 -23.35 16.51
C ALA A 21 -20.96 -22.50 15.25
N ALA A 22 -21.98 -21.78 14.77
CA ALA A 22 -21.85 -20.89 13.62
C ALA A 22 -20.89 -19.73 13.89
N LEU A 23 -20.96 -19.10 15.07
CA LEU A 23 -20.05 -18.02 15.45
C LEU A 23 -18.61 -18.51 15.59
N VAL A 24 -18.39 -19.67 16.22
CA VAL A 24 -17.06 -20.28 16.34
C VAL A 24 -16.50 -20.61 14.96
N PHE A 25 -17.32 -21.19 14.08
CA PHE A 25 -16.90 -21.48 12.70
C PHE A 25 -16.43 -20.21 11.97
N LEU A 26 -17.19 -19.12 12.08
CA LEU A 26 -16.85 -17.85 11.45
C LEU A 26 -15.57 -17.26 12.06
N ALA A 27 -15.41 -17.32 13.39
CA ALA A 27 -14.20 -16.88 14.07
C ALA A 27 -12.95 -17.66 13.60
N VAL A 28 -13.06 -18.99 13.47
CA VAL A 28 -11.98 -19.84 12.94
C VAL A 28 -11.66 -19.48 11.49
N MET A 29 -12.66 -19.19 10.67
CA MET A 29 -12.47 -18.78 9.28
C MET A 29 -11.69 -17.45 9.19
N ILE A 30 -12.07 -16.45 9.99
CA ILE A 30 -11.35 -15.17 10.05
C ILE A 30 -9.90 -15.38 10.50
N TRP A 31 -9.69 -16.20 11.52
CA TRP A 31 -8.35 -16.48 12.03
C TRP A 31 -7.46 -17.19 11.00
N SER A 32 -8.04 -18.14 10.25
CA SER A 32 -7.36 -18.83 9.14
C SER A 32 -6.93 -17.86 8.04
N PHE A 33 -7.80 -16.93 7.65
CA PHE A 33 -7.44 -15.90 6.67
C PHE A 33 -6.34 -14.98 7.16
N ARG A 34 -6.36 -14.59 8.43
CA ARG A 34 -5.28 -13.78 9.00
C ARG A 34 -3.93 -14.51 8.95
N LEU A 35 -3.92 -15.80 9.30
CA LEU A 35 -2.71 -16.62 9.28
C LEU A 35 -2.18 -16.80 7.84
N PHE A 36 -3.10 -16.97 6.88
CA PHE A 36 -2.76 -17.07 5.46
C PHE A 36 -2.20 -15.76 4.90
N ASP A 37 -2.79 -14.62 5.27
CA ASP A 37 -2.32 -13.29 4.85
C ASP A 37 -0.95 -12.97 5.48
N GLU A 38 -0.76 -13.24 6.77
CA GLU A 38 0.53 -13.09 7.44
C GLU A 38 1.62 -13.98 6.80
N TRP A 39 1.27 -15.22 6.42
CA TRP A 39 2.18 -16.13 5.74
C TRP A 39 2.54 -15.66 4.32
N LEU A 40 1.56 -15.20 3.54
CA LEU A 40 1.80 -14.64 2.20
C LEU A 40 2.61 -13.35 2.26
N ASN A 41 2.31 -12.50 3.24
CA ASN A 41 3.00 -11.23 3.41
C ASN A 41 4.45 -11.43 3.87
N ARG A 42 4.72 -12.39 4.78
CA ARG A 42 6.09 -12.80 5.14
C ARG A 42 6.89 -13.26 3.92
N LYS A 43 6.29 -14.09 3.05
CA LYS A 43 6.95 -14.56 1.82
C LYS A 43 7.22 -13.43 0.82
N ARG A 44 6.31 -12.45 0.69
CA ARG A 44 6.56 -11.27 -0.14
C ARG A 44 7.67 -10.40 0.45
N ILE A 45 7.64 -10.11 1.75
CA ILE A 45 8.65 -9.26 2.41
C ILE A 45 10.04 -9.89 2.32
N GLN A 46 10.18 -11.21 2.49
CA GLN A 46 11.46 -11.90 2.28
C GLN A 46 11.96 -11.82 0.84
N LYS A 47 11.05 -11.85 -0.15
CA LYS A 47 11.41 -11.70 -1.56
C LYS A 47 11.82 -10.26 -1.90
N TYR A 48 11.20 -9.27 -1.27
CA TYR A 48 11.60 -7.87 -1.41
C TYR A 48 12.93 -7.58 -0.68
N ALA A 49 13.14 -8.12 0.52
CA ALA A 49 14.38 -7.93 1.28
C ALA A 49 15.58 -8.57 0.56
N SER A 50 15.45 -9.80 0.06
CA SER A 50 16.51 -10.47 -0.70
C SER A 50 16.79 -9.83 -2.07
N GLN A 51 15.81 -9.17 -2.67
CA GLN A 51 15.97 -8.43 -3.94
C GLN A 51 16.52 -7.00 -3.74
N VAL A 52 16.38 -6.42 -2.55
CA VAL A 52 17.00 -5.14 -2.16
C VAL A 52 18.49 -5.34 -1.87
N GLU A 53 18.86 -6.46 -1.24
CA GLU A 53 20.26 -6.77 -0.91
C GLU A 53 21.09 -7.15 -2.16
N SER A 54 20.46 -7.67 -3.22
CA SER A 54 21.13 -7.96 -4.49
C SER A 54 21.22 -6.76 -5.44
N LYS A 55 20.73 -5.58 -5.03
CA LYS A 55 20.70 -4.37 -5.86
C LYS A 55 21.31 -3.19 -5.13
N LEU A 56 22.53 -3.39 -4.62
CA LEU A 56 23.48 -2.31 -4.39
C LEU A 56 23.89 -1.73 -5.76
N VAL A 57 23.04 -0.86 -6.29
CA VAL A 57 23.47 0.15 -7.27
C VAL A 57 23.27 1.49 -6.58
N ASP A 58 24.39 2.19 -6.48
CA ASP A 58 24.62 3.47 -5.79
C ASP A 58 23.48 4.50 -5.85
N ASP A 59 23.36 5.19 -4.72
CA ASP A 59 22.96 6.58 -4.53
C ASP A 59 21.76 7.12 -5.31
N GLU A 60 20.64 7.35 -4.59
CA GLU A 60 19.83 8.57 -4.82
C GLU A 60 18.74 8.82 -3.76
N VAL A 61 18.36 7.83 -2.94
CA VAL A 61 17.36 8.03 -1.87
C VAL A 61 18.00 7.93 -0.49
N ASN A 62 18.38 9.08 0.07
CA ASN A 62 18.83 9.19 1.46
C ASN A 62 17.63 9.27 2.41
N ASP A 63 17.72 8.67 3.60
CA ASP A 63 16.71 8.75 4.67
C ASP A 63 16.31 10.20 5.00
N GLN A 64 17.26 11.13 4.93
CA GLN A 64 16.99 12.56 5.12
C GLN A 64 16.02 13.10 4.06
N LEU A 65 16.14 12.68 2.81
CA LEU A 65 15.25 13.09 1.73
C LEU A 65 13.83 12.54 1.96
N VAL A 66 13.71 11.29 2.40
CA VAL A 66 12.42 10.67 2.71
C VAL A 66 11.75 11.39 3.88
N ALA A 67 12.51 11.79 4.91
CA ALA A 67 11.99 12.56 6.03
C ALA A 67 11.45 13.93 5.58
N VAL A 68 12.19 14.64 4.73
CA VAL A 68 11.77 15.94 4.16
C VAL A 68 10.50 15.77 3.32
N LEU A 69 10.47 14.80 2.40
CA LEU A 69 9.29 14.53 1.56
C LEU A 69 8.05 14.19 2.40
N THR A 70 8.24 13.42 3.49
CA THR A 70 7.15 13.05 4.40
C THR A 70 6.63 14.27 5.17
N ALA A 71 7.52 15.13 5.69
CA ALA A 71 7.15 16.35 6.38
C ALA A 71 6.35 17.30 5.48
N VAL A 72 6.80 17.49 4.23
CA VAL A 72 6.10 18.31 3.23
C VAL A 72 4.72 17.73 2.95
N ALA A 73 4.62 16.43 2.64
CA ALA A 73 3.34 15.79 2.35
C ALA A 73 2.37 15.88 3.53
N ALA A 74 2.84 15.67 4.76
CA ALA A 74 2.04 15.81 5.97
C ALA A 74 1.52 17.25 6.16
N SER A 75 2.35 18.26 5.88
CA SER A 75 1.98 19.68 6.00
C SER A 75 0.89 20.11 5.02
N VAL A 76 0.93 19.59 3.79
CA VAL A 76 -0.01 19.95 2.72
C VAL A 76 -1.33 19.20 2.86
N ILE A 77 -1.26 17.89 3.12
CA ILE A 77 -2.43 17.01 3.11
C ILE A 77 -3.21 17.09 4.44
N ARG A 78 -2.57 17.49 5.54
CA ARG A 78 -3.17 17.63 6.89
C ARG A 78 -3.92 16.37 7.37
N LYS A 79 -3.47 15.21 6.94
CA LYS A 79 -3.94 13.87 7.34
C LYS A 79 -2.72 12.96 7.56
N PRO A 80 -2.84 11.84 8.26
CA PRO A 80 -1.75 10.88 8.38
C PRO A 80 -1.29 10.40 6.99
N VAL A 81 -0.03 10.66 6.65
CA VAL A 81 0.59 10.30 5.36
C VAL A 81 1.58 9.16 5.56
N ARG A 82 1.56 8.18 4.65
CA ARG A 82 2.54 7.08 4.60
C ARG A 82 3.16 7.02 3.21
N VAL A 83 4.45 7.36 3.10
CA VAL A 83 5.21 7.24 1.85
C VAL A 83 5.52 5.76 1.60
N ARG A 84 5.01 5.20 0.50
CA ARG A 84 5.21 3.78 0.14
C ARG A 84 6.32 3.55 -0.87
N ARG A 85 6.51 4.51 -1.79
CA ARG A 85 7.49 4.44 -2.86
C ARG A 85 7.86 5.85 -3.28
N VAL A 86 9.15 6.13 -3.33
CA VAL A 86 9.70 7.32 -3.99
C VAL A 86 10.30 6.82 -5.29
N GLN A 87 9.88 7.41 -6.40
CA GLN A 87 10.43 7.13 -7.70
C GLN A 87 10.90 8.46 -8.27
N PHE A 88 12.21 8.60 -8.44
CA PHE A 88 12.72 9.66 -9.29
C PHE A 88 12.29 9.35 -10.72
N LEU A 89 11.78 10.36 -11.39
CA LEU A 89 11.58 10.33 -12.83
C LEU A 89 12.97 10.42 -13.47
N SER A 90 13.76 9.35 -13.40
CA SER A 90 15.05 9.26 -14.06
C SER A 90 14.79 9.27 -15.57
N GLY A 91 15.16 10.35 -16.23
CA GLY A 91 14.94 10.46 -17.67
C GLY A 91 15.09 11.86 -18.20
N THR A 92 16.11 12.58 -17.75
CA THR A 92 16.93 13.45 -18.58
C THR A 92 17.95 14.09 -17.65
N GLY A 93 19.24 13.92 -17.95
CA GLY A 93 20.29 14.60 -17.19
C GLY A 93 20.00 16.09 -17.09
N ALA A 94 20.59 16.75 -16.09
CA ALA A 94 20.46 18.19 -15.81
C ALA A 94 20.49 19.12 -17.05
N ALA A 95 21.01 18.63 -18.17
CA ALA A 95 20.87 19.20 -19.50
C ALA A 95 19.43 19.39 -20.00
N ALA A 96 18.46 18.47 -19.91
CA ALA A 96 17.29 18.59 -20.79
C ALA A 96 16.35 19.76 -20.49
N TRP A 97 16.19 20.17 -19.24
CA TRP A 97 15.42 21.39 -18.95
C TRP A 97 16.14 22.64 -19.45
N ALA A 98 17.47 22.69 -19.30
CA ALA A 98 18.30 23.76 -19.83
C ALA A 98 18.36 23.76 -21.38
N THR A 99 18.37 22.58 -22.01
CA THR A 99 18.39 22.38 -23.47
C THR A 99 17.03 22.70 -24.08
N THR A 100 15.93 22.24 -23.49
CA THR A 100 14.57 22.61 -23.90
C THR A 100 14.34 24.11 -23.70
N GLY A 101 14.80 24.68 -22.57
CA GLY A 101 14.75 26.13 -22.35
C GLY A 101 15.51 26.91 -23.42
N ARG A 102 16.77 26.52 -23.70
CA ARG A 102 17.58 27.13 -24.77
C ARG A 102 16.92 27.01 -26.14
N LEU A 103 16.43 25.83 -26.50
CA LEU A 103 15.73 25.61 -27.77
C LEU A 103 14.48 26.46 -27.88
N ASN A 104 13.71 26.62 -26.80
CA ASN A 104 12.50 27.42 -26.80
C ASN A 104 12.80 28.92 -26.95
N VAL A 105 13.86 29.42 -26.31
CA VAL A 105 14.33 30.81 -26.49
C VAL A 105 14.87 31.03 -27.91
N MET A 106 15.69 30.12 -28.45
CA MET A 106 16.18 30.22 -29.83
C MET A 106 15.04 30.14 -30.85
N ALA A 107 14.06 29.25 -30.63
CA ALA A 107 12.88 29.11 -31.48
C ALA A 107 11.97 30.35 -31.41
N SER A 108 11.88 31.01 -30.26
CA SER A 108 11.11 32.26 -30.12
C SER A 108 11.65 33.41 -30.99
N HIS A 109 12.94 33.35 -31.35
CA HIS A 109 13.58 34.31 -32.25
C HIS A 109 13.60 33.86 -33.71
N SER A 110 13.30 32.58 -34.01
CA SER A 110 13.10 32.10 -35.37
C SER A 110 11.61 32.13 -35.73
N ILE A 111 11.11 33.28 -36.15
CA ILE A 111 9.79 33.36 -36.81
C ILE A 111 10.00 32.93 -38.27
N PRO A 112 9.53 31.74 -38.70
CA PRO A 112 9.64 31.35 -40.09
C PRO A 112 8.76 32.30 -40.93
N LYS A 113 9.33 32.91 -41.97
CA LYS A 113 8.54 33.64 -42.96
C LYS A 113 7.57 32.66 -43.62
N ARG A 114 6.28 32.91 -43.42
CA ARG A 114 5.17 32.20 -44.07
C ARG A 114 5.34 32.33 -45.59
N LYS A 115 5.39 31.20 -46.31
CA LYS A 115 5.19 31.18 -47.77
C LYS A 115 3.73 31.45 -48.11
#